data_AF-A0A2N2LMM0-F1
#
_entry.id   AF-A0A2N2LMM0-F1
#
_cell.length_a   1.000
_cell.length_b   1.000
_cell.length_c   1.000
_cell.angle_alpha   90.00
_cell.angle_beta   90.00
_cell.angle_gamma   90.00
#
_symmetry.space_group_name_H-M   'P 1'
#
loop_
_entity.id
_entity.type
_entity.pdbx_description
1 polymer ?
#
loop_
_entity_poly.entity_id
_entity_poly.type
_entity_poly.pdbx_seq_one_letter_code
_entity_poly.pdbx_strand_id
1 'polypeptide(L)'
;MSRNDRFLRAVRGVWEHSHKDYVQWCDAQRAAVEPAVQALLEWLADAGSEGELTARYWELGDPPGEVLRPHLPAGIGPEAALTVQEECFWRRITELEADAPDA
;
A
#
# COMPACT_ATOMS: atom_id res chain seq x y z
N MET A 1 -13.91 -9.91 19.73
CA MET A 1 -13.12 -9.01 18.87
C MET A 1 -12.18 -8.22 19.76
N SER A 2 -10.88 -8.43 19.61
CA SER A 2 -9.86 -7.77 20.40
C SER A 2 -9.66 -6.31 19.94
N ARG A 3 -9.00 -5.49 20.76
CA ARG A 3 -8.59 -4.12 20.36
C ARG A 3 -7.67 -4.15 19.13
N ASN A 4 -6.85 -5.19 19.03
CA ASN A 4 -5.93 -5.39 17.91
C ASN A 4 -6.70 -5.65 16.60
N ASP A 5 -7.73 -6.51 16.63
CA ASP A 5 -8.54 -6.82 15.45
C ASP A 5 -9.26 -5.57 14.91
N ARG A 6 -9.75 -4.71 15.82
CA ARG A 6 -10.39 -3.45 15.43
C ARG A 6 -9.40 -2.48 14.77
N PHE A 7 -8.17 -2.45 15.27
CA PHE A 7 -7.10 -1.62 14.71
C PHE A 7 -6.69 -2.11 13.32
N LEU A 8 -6.38 -3.40 13.16
CA LEU A 8 -6.04 -4.00 11.87
C LEU A 8 -7.13 -3.75 10.83
N ARG A 9 -8.41 -3.95 11.20
CA ARG A 9 -9.54 -3.65 10.33
C ARG A 9 -9.62 -2.18 9.92
N ALA A 10 -9.28 -1.25 10.82
CA ALA A 10 -9.29 0.18 10.50
C ALA A 10 -8.17 0.55 9.52
N VAL A 11 -6.96 0.02 9.74
CA VAL A 11 -5.81 0.21 8.83
C VAL A 11 -6.14 -0.36 7.45
N ARG A 12 -6.67 -1.58 7.39
CA ARG A 12 -7.12 -2.18 6.13
C ARG A 12 -8.17 -1.34 5.41
N GLY A 13 -9.09 -0.72 6.15
CA GLY A 13 -10.09 0.18 5.58
C GLY A 13 -9.49 1.41 4.92
N VAL A 14 -8.34 1.91 5.40
CA VAL A 14 -7.59 3.00 4.74
C VAL A 14 -7.01 2.52 3.41
N TRP A 15 -6.34 1.36 3.41
CA TRP A 15 -5.78 0.78 2.18
C TRP A 15 -6.85 0.49 1.13
N GLU A 16 -7.99 -0.07 1.54
CA GLU A 16 -9.14 -0.32 0.66
C GLU A 16 -9.71 0.98 0.07
N HIS A 17 -9.75 2.06 0.86
CA HIS A 17 -10.22 3.35 0.39
C HIS A 17 -9.29 3.92 -0.68
N SER A 18 -7.98 3.91 -0.43
CA SER A 18 -7.00 4.39 -1.41
C SER A 18 -6.96 3.52 -2.67
N HIS A 19 -7.22 2.22 -2.55
CA HIS A 19 -7.43 1.38 -3.73
C HIS A 19 -8.61 1.86 -4.57
N LYS A 20 -9.77 2.12 -3.93
CA LYS A 20 -10.95 2.63 -4.62
C LYS A 20 -10.65 3.95 -5.33
N ASP A 21 -9.88 4.84 -4.71
CA ASP A 21 -9.50 6.11 -5.31
C ASP A 21 -8.52 5.91 -6.47
N TYR A 22 -7.50 5.07 -6.29
CA TYR A 22 -6.49 4.76 -7.31
C TYR A 22 -7.11 4.14 -8.58
N VAL A 23 -8.09 3.25 -8.45
CA VAL A 23 -8.75 2.66 -9.63
C VAL A 23 -9.61 3.66 -10.40
N GLN A 24 -10.02 4.79 -9.79
CA GLN A 24 -10.68 5.89 -10.50
C GLN A 24 -9.72 6.79 -11.28
N TRP A 25 -8.40 6.68 -11.05
CA TRP A 25 -7.43 7.47 -11.81
C TRP A 25 -7.47 7.12 -13.29
N CYS A 26 -7.07 8.06 -14.15
CA CYS A 26 -6.96 7.75 -15.57
C CYS A 26 -5.70 6.90 -15.84
N ASP A 27 -5.66 6.22 -16.99
CA ASP A 27 -4.52 5.37 -17.36
C ASP A 27 -3.19 6.14 -17.39
N ALA A 28 -3.21 7.41 -17.80
CA ALA A 28 -2.02 8.26 -17.83
C ALA A 28 -1.47 8.52 -16.41
N GLN A 29 -2.34 8.73 -15.42
CA GLN A 29 -1.92 8.90 -14.02
C GLN A 29 -1.32 7.62 -13.46
N ARG A 30 -1.98 6.47 -13.68
CA ARG A 30 -1.46 5.16 -13.24
C ARG A 30 -0.13 4.82 -13.89
N ALA A 31 -0.02 5.01 -15.21
CA ALA A 31 1.22 4.77 -15.95
C ALA A 31 2.37 5.66 -15.45
N ALA A 32 2.08 6.91 -15.07
CA ALA A 32 3.09 7.82 -14.55
C ALA A 32 3.68 7.40 -13.20
N VAL A 33 2.88 6.75 -12.34
CA VAL A 33 3.31 6.30 -11.00
C VAL A 33 3.70 4.82 -10.95
N GLU A 34 3.54 4.08 -12.04
CA GLU A 34 3.85 2.65 -12.13
C GLU A 34 5.27 2.29 -11.64
N PRO A 35 6.34 3.07 -11.95
CA PRO A 35 7.67 2.77 -11.40
C PRO A 35 7.72 2.81 -9.86
N ALA A 36 6.97 3.73 -9.24
CA ALA A 36 6.90 3.84 -7.78
C ALA A 36 6.07 2.71 -7.16
N VAL A 37 4.99 2.30 -7.84
CA VAL A 37 4.20 1.13 -7.46
C VAL A 37 5.04 -0.13 -7.48
N GLN A 38 5.79 -0.37 -8.56
CA GLN A 38 6.65 -1.55 -8.69
C GLN A 38 7.72 -1.59 -7.60
N ALA A 39 8.44 -0.48 -7.39
CA ALA A 39 9.48 -0.39 -6.38
C ALA A 39 8.95 -0.69 -4.96
N LEU A 40 7.77 -0.15 -4.61
CA LEU A 40 7.19 -0.40 -3.30
C LEU A 40 6.64 -1.82 -3.17
N LEU A 41 6.03 -2.39 -4.21
CA LEU A 41 5.59 -3.80 -4.20
C LEU A 41 6.75 -4.77 -4.07
N GLU A 42 7.87 -4.51 -4.77
CA GLU A 42 9.10 -5.29 -4.62
C GLU A 42 9.62 -5.24 -3.17
N TRP A 43 9.63 -4.06 -2.56
CA TRP A 43 10.02 -3.92 -1.16
C TRP A 43 9.06 -4.63 -0.20
N LEU A 44 7.75 -4.58 -0.48
CA LEU A 44 6.70 -5.25 0.31
C LEU A 44 6.65 -6.78 0.12
N ALA A 45 7.31 -7.34 -0.89
CA ALA A 45 7.29 -8.77 -1.19
C ALA A 45 7.78 -9.64 -0.02
N ASP A 46 8.68 -9.11 0.80
CA ASP A 46 9.22 -9.80 1.99
C ASP A 46 8.23 -9.80 3.19
N ALA A 47 7.12 -9.06 3.13
CA ALA A 47 6.08 -9.14 4.15
C ALA A 47 5.15 -10.33 3.85
N GLY A 48 5.10 -11.30 4.76
CA GLY A 48 4.34 -12.54 4.64
C GLY A 48 3.02 -12.56 5.42
N SER A 49 2.65 -11.48 6.09
CA SER A 49 1.38 -11.40 6.84
C SER A 49 0.82 -9.98 6.95
N GLU A 50 -0.48 -9.86 7.25
CA GLU A 50 -1.12 -8.58 7.55
C GLU A 50 -0.46 -7.85 8.72
N GLY A 51 0.02 -8.60 9.72
CA GLY A 51 0.71 -8.04 10.88
C GLY A 51 2.04 -7.38 10.48
N GLU A 52 2.82 -8.01 9.61
CA GLU A 52 4.07 -7.46 9.08
C GLU A 52 3.83 -6.25 8.18
N LEU A 53 2.82 -6.29 7.31
CA LEU A 53 2.42 -5.13 6.50
C LEU A 53 2.02 -3.95 7.38
N THR A 54 1.20 -4.20 8.40
CA THR A 54 0.77 -3.15 9.33
C THR A 54 1.96 -2.57 10.11
N ALA A 55 2.93 -3.42 10.51
CA ALA A 55 4.14 -2.95 11.19
C ALA A 55 4.97 -2.02 10.29
N ARG A 56 5.17 -2.40 9.01
CA ARG A 56 5.87 -1.57 8.01
C ARG A 56 5.15 -0.25 7.72
N TYR A 57 3.83 -0.28 7.66
CA TYR A 57 3.00 0.89 7.41
C TYR A 57 3.14 1.96 8.51
N TRP A 58 3.37 1.54 9.76
CA TRP A 58 3.53 2.42 10.92
C TRP A 58 4.98 2.63 11.36
N GLU A 59 5.95 2.19 10.55
CA GLU A 59 7.35 2.26 10.92
C GLU A 59 7.83 3.72 11.01
N LEU A 60 8.55 4.02 12.10
CA LEU A 60 9.08 5.36 12.33
C LEU A 60 10.11 5.70 11.25
N GLY A 61 9.99 6.90 10.68
CA GLY A 61 10.85 7.36 9.57
C GLY A 61 10.21 7.25 8.19
N ASP A 62 9.00 6.67 8.09
CA ASP A 62 8.30 6.49 6.82
C ASP A 62 9.14 5.74 5.75
N PRO A 63 9.68 4.53 6.05
CA PRO A 63 10.39 3.73 5.06
C PRO A 63 9.60 3.48 3.75
N PRO A 64 8.27 3.22 3.79
CA PRO A 64 7.49 3.11 2.55
C PRO A 64 7.58 4.37 1.69
N GLY A 65 7.49 5.56 2.29
CA GLY A 65 7.69 6.82 1.60
C GLY A 65 9.12 7.02 1.11
N GLU A 66 10.14 6.53 1.82
CA GLU A 66 11.53 6.53 1.35
C GLU A 66 11.76 5.67 0.10
N VAL A 67 11.10 4.50 0.03
CA VAL A 67 11.12 3.64 -1.16
C VAL A 67 10.34 4.29 -2.31
N LEU A 68 9.20 4.91 -2.03
CA LEU A 68 8.28 5.41 -3.04
C LEU A 68 8.71 6.75 -3.67
N ARG A 69 9.17 7.72 -2.86
CA ARG A 69 9.49 9.09 -3.29
C ARG A 69 10.49 9.20 -4.46
N PRO A 70 11.60 8.42 -4.53
CA PRO A 70 12.57 8.51 -5.61
C PRO A 70 11.99 8.21 -7.00
N HIS A 71 10.88 7.47 -7.05
CA HIS A 71 10.26 7.01 -8.29
C HIS A 71 9.00 7.79 -8.67
N LEU A 72 8.55 8.72 -7.81
CA LEU A 72 7.37 9.55 -8.12
C LEU A 72 7.70 10.62 -9.16
N PRO A 73 6.78 10.89 -10.12
CA PRO A 73 6.94 11.99 -11.04
C PRO A 73 6.91 13.34 -10.31
N ALA A 74 7.67 14.30 -10.83
CA ALA A 74 7.65 15.67 -10.35
C ALA A 74 6.24 16.27 -10.48
N GLY A 75 5.72 16.83 -9.39
CA GLY A 75 4.38 17.42 -9.35
C GLY A 75 3.28 16.52 -8.78
N ILE A 76 3.59 15.27 -8.41
CA ILE A 76 2.68 14.47 -7.57
C ILE A 76 2.57 15.12 -6.19
N GLY A 77 1.34 15.46 -5.80
CA GLY A 77 1.03 15.99 -4.48
C GLY A 77 1.11 14.92 -3.38
N PRO A 78 1.19 15.34 -2.11
CA PRO A 78 1.32 14.43 -0.96
C PRO A 78 0.15 13.45 -0.85
N GLU A 79 -1.08 13.88 -1.17
CA GLU A 79 -2.26 13.00 -1.16
C GLU A 79 -2.14 11.88 -2.20
N ALA A 80 -1.77 12.23 -3.44
CA ALA A 80 -1.57 11.24 -4.49
C ALA A 80 -0.41 10.28 -4.17
N ALA A 81 0.67 10.77 -3.57
CA ALA A 81 1.76 9.92 -3.09
C ALA A 81 1.27 8.91 -2.04
N LEU A 82 0.46 9.37 -1.08
CA LEU A 82 -0.13 8.52 -0.05
C LEU A 82 -1.10 7.49 -0.63
N THR A 83 -1.95 7.88 -1.58
CA THR A 83 -2.84 6.96 -2.31
C THR A 83 -2.04 5.85 -3.00
N VAL A 84 -0.92 6.18 -3.67
CA VAL A 84 -0.06 5.17 -4.31
C VAL A 84 0.58 4.24 -3.28
N GLN A 85 1.05 4.79 -2.15
CA GLN A 85 1.62 4.00 -1.08
C GLN A 85 0.60 2.98 -0.54
N GLU A 86 -0.57 3.46 -0.13
CA GLU A 86 -1.64 2.66 0.47
C GLU A 86 -2.24 1.64 -0.53
N GLU A 87 -2.30 1.97 -1.82
CA GLU A 87 -2.64 1.03 -2.89
C GLU A 87 -1.67 -0.16 -2.94
N CYS A 88 -0.37 0.07 -2.73
CA CYS A 88 0.61 -1.03 -2.71
C CYS A 88 0.39 -1.96 -1.51
N PHE A 89 0.06 -1.41 -0.33
CA PHE A 89 -0.30 -2.20 0.83
C PHE A 89 -1.59 -3.01 0.58
N TRP A 90 -2.59 -2.41 -0.07
CA TRP A 90 -3.83 -3.12 -0.44
C TRP A 90 -3.58 -4.29 -1.40
N ARG A 91 -2.78 -4.08 -2.45
CA ARG A 91 -2.41 -5.15 -3.39
C ARG A 91 -1.71 -6.29 -2.68
N ARG A 92 -0.74 -5.98 -1.81
CA ARG A 92 0.04 -7.00 -1.12
C ARG A 92 -0.80 -7.81 -0.13
N ILE A 93 -1.69 -7.18 0.64
CA ILE A 93 -2.58 -7.96 1.53
C ILE A 93 -3.54 -8.84 0.74
N THR A 94 -4.04 -8.37 -0.40
CA THR A 94 -4.94 -9.16 -1.27
C THR A 94 -4.21 -10.37 -1.88
N GLU A 95 -2.94 -10.21 -2.26
CA GLU A 95 -2.08 -11.30 -2.71
C GLU A 95 -1.87 -12.35 -1.62
N LEU A 96 -1.50 -11.92 -0.41
CA LEU A 96 -1.31 -12.82 0.74
C LEU A 96 -2.58 -13.61 1.10
N GLU A 97 -3.75 -13.00 0.95
CA GLU A 97 -5.04 -13.67 1.18
C GLU A 97 -5.39 -14.66 0.07
N ALA A 98 -5.03 -14.37 -1.18
CA ALA A 98 -5.22 -15.31 -2.29
C ALA A 98 -4.29 -16.53 -2.17
N ASP A 99 -3.10 -16.34 -1.61
CA ASP A 99 -2.10 -17.38 -1.38
C ASP A 99 -2.33 -18.19 -0.11
N ALA A 100 -3.29 -17.81 0.74
CA ALA A 100 -3.73 -18.60 1.89
C ALA A 100 -4.80 -19.59 1.44
N PRO A 101 -4.47 -20.88 1.14
CA PRO A 101 -5.49 -21.87 0.83
C PRO A 101 -6.41 -22.05 2.05
N ASP A 102 -7.72 -21.98 1.82
CA ASP A 102 -8.83 -22.19 2.76
C ASP A 102 -8.39 -22.72 4.15
N ALA A 103 -8.36 -21.82 5.14
CA ALA A 103 -8.21 -22.16 6.55
C ALA A 103 -9.48 -22.79 7.13
#